data_AF-A0A3S3KV11-F1
#
_entry.id   AF-A0A3S3KV11-F1
#
_cell.length_a   1.000
_cell.length_b   1.000
_cell.length_c   1.000
_cell.angle_alpha   90.00
_cell.angle_beta   90.00
_cell.angle_gamma   90.00
#
_symmetry.space_group_name_H-M   'P 1'
#
loop_
_entity.id
_entity.type
_entity.pdbx_description
1 polymer ?
#
loop_
_entity_poly.entity_id
_entity_poly.type
_entity_poly.pdbx_seq_one_letter_code
_entity_poly.pdbx_strand_id
1 'polypeptide(L)'
;MSDNNQFGGPFGGNGGQYATTVQYGGTDASPTKVALGDPPVAVDVIKETTTAAFAADVIQESRRQPVLVDFWAPWCGPCKQLTPLLEKAVTAAGGKVKLVKMNIDDHPSIAGQLGIQSIPAVIAFRDGQPVDGFMGAIPESQIAAFIQKVGGKGNGAPQVAEALAAAAEARAAGDVQTAADIYDAILEQAPETIEAIAGLGDLLFEAGDAEGAETVLARAPEAKKDAPPLAALRAKMALAAQAAALGNPAELERRLAENPGDHQARFELAMIQNANGERMAAADNLLAIVKADRSWNDDGAKTQLLQFFEAWGMTDEATLAARRKLSSLLFS
;
A
#
# COMPACT_ATOMS: atom_id res chain seq x y z
N MET A 1 -51.43 -28.15 30.22
CA MET A 1 -51.63 -28.07 31.68
C MET A 1 -50.92 -29.28 32.26
N SER A 2 -49.79 -29.03 32.96
CA SER A 2 -49.58 -29.42 34.37
C SER A 2 -50.06 -30.79 34.81
N ASP A 3 -49.33 -31.63 35.53
CA ASP A 3 -48.07 -31.56 36.29
C ASP A 3 -47.82 -33.03 36.70
N ASN A 4 -46.59 -33.43 37.01
CA ASN A 4 -46.22 -33.75 38.39
C ASN A 4 -44.82 -34.37 38.46
N ASN A 5 -43.94 -33.62 39.12
CA ASN A 5 -42.58 -33.96 39.46
C ASN A 5 -42.59 -34.51 40.89
N GLN A 6 -41.92 -35.62 41.19
CA GLN A 6 -41.69 -35.96 42.61
C GLN A 6 -40.41 -36.77 42.86
N PHE A 7 -39.39 -36.04 43.34
CA PHE A 7 -38.31 -36.43 44.27
C PHE A 7 -37.29 -37.49 43.79
N GLY A 8 -35.98 -37.38 44.01
CA GLY A 8 -35.13 -36.47 44.78
C GLY A 8 -33.69 -37.02 44.75
N GLY A 9 -32.67 -36.15 44.77
CA GLY A 9 -31.28 -36.55 45.08
C GLY A 9 -31.13 -36.91 46.57
N PRO A 10 -29.94 -37.32 47.10
CA PRO A 10 -28.66 -36.65 46.78
C PRO A 10 -27.31 -37.43 46.96
N PHE A 11 -26.21 -36.77 46.55
CA PHE A 11 -24.79 -36.83 46.99
C PHE A 11 -23.80 -37.98 46.65
N GLY A 12 -22.61 -37.53 46.25
CA GLY A 12 -21.28 -38.18 46.36
C GLY A 12 -20.83 -38.90 45.08
N GLY A 13 -19.75 -38.57 44.37
CA GLY A 13 -18.48 -38.00 44.77
C GLY A 13 -17.36 -38.98 44.35
N ASN A 14 -16.37 -38.46 43.62
CA ASN A 14 -15.02 -39.01 43.38
C ASN A 14 -14.72 -39.75 42.05
N GLY A 15 -14.04 -39.01 41.16
CA GLY A 15 -12.71 -39.34 40.62
C GLY A 15 -12.47 -40.72 39.98
N GLY A 16 -12.34 -40.74 38.65
CA GLY A 16 -11.77 -41.87 37.91
C GLY A 16 -11.39 -41.44 36.49
N GLN A 17 -10.09 -41.23 36.29
CA GLN A 17 -9.46 -40.85 35.02
C GLN A 17 -9.61 -41.96 33.97
N TYR A 18 -10.04 -41.63 32.75
CA TYR A 18 -9.85 -42.47 31.57
C TYR A 18 -8.73 -41.88 30.73
N ALA A 19 -7.52 -42.35 30.97
CA ALA A 19 -6.41 -42.20 30.05
C ALA A 19 -6.64 -43.16 28.86
N THR A 20 -6.72 -42.61 27.65
CA THR A 20 -6.63 -43.40 26.41
C THR A 20 -5.18 -43.35 25.94
N THR A 21 -4.47 -44.46 26.13
CA THR A 21 -3.12 -44.66 25.59
C THR A 21 -3.25 -45.23 24.17
N VAL A 22 -2.71 -44.54 23.18
CA VAL A 22 -2.40 -45.10 21.86
C VAL A 22 -0.89 -45.17 21.73
N GLN A 23 -0.39 -46.39 21.56
CA GLN A 23 1.02 -46.72 21.47
C GLN A 23 1.31 -47.23 20.06
N TYR A 24 2.29 -46.65 19.37
CA TYR A 24 2.83 -47.18 18.13
C TYR A 24 4.35 -47.04 18.08
N GLY A 25 5.02 -48.19 17.92
CA GLY A 25 6.33 -48.37 17.28
C GLY A 25 7.55 -47.68 17.89
N GLY A 26 8.32 -48.43 18.70
CA GLY A 26 9.69 -48.07 19.07
C GLY A 26 10.71 -48.63 18.06
N THR A 27 11.70 -47.80 17.73
CA THR A 27 13.09 -48.22 17.53
C THR A 27 14.00 -47.13 18.13
N ASP A 28 14.78 -47.57 19.11
CA ASP A 28 15.88 -46.93 19.85
C ASP A 28 16.38 -45.53 19.43
N ALA A 29 16.31 -44.58 20.37
CA ALA A 29 17.22 -43.44 20.45
C ALA A 29 17.40 -42.98 21.91
N SER A 30 18.65 -43.04 22.41
CA SER A 30 19.09 -42.40 23.65
C SER A 30 18.97 -40.86 23.57
N PRO A 31 18.84 -40.15 24.71
CA PRO A 31 18.25 -38.81 24.74
C PRO A 31 19.28 -37.70 24.50
N THR A 32 19.06 -36.89 23.47
CA THR A 32 19.80 -35.63 23.28
C THR A 32 18.97 -34.47 23.81
N LYS A 33 19.57 -33.70 24.72
CA LYS A 33 19.00 -32.52 25.39
C LYS A 33 18.41 -31.52 24.39
N VAL A 34 17.18 -31.07 24.64
CA VAL A 34 16.54 -29.95 23.94
C VAL A 34 17.27 -28.66 24.36
N ALA A 35 17.98 -28.05 23.42
CA ALA A 35 18.51 -26.70 23.56
C ALA A 35 17.45 -25.69 23.09
N LEU A 36 17.34 -24.61 23.85
CA LEU A 36 16.42 -23.50 23.64
C LEU A 36 16.81 -22.67 22.42
N GLY A 37 15.84 -22.40 21.55
CA GLY A 37 15.74 -21.21 20.70
C GLY A 37 16.66 -21.15 19.49
N ASP A 38 16.17 -21.60 18.34
CA ASP A 38 16.67 -21.08 17.06
C ASP A 38 16.22 -19.62 16.88
N PRO A 39 17.12 -18.70 16.47
CA PRO A 39 16.74 -17.36 16.04
C PRO A 39 15.95 -17.41 14.70
N PRO A 40 15.22 -16.34 14.34
CA PRO A 40 14.27 -16.36 13.23
C PRO A 40 14.99 -16.57 11.90
N VAL A 41 14.28 -17.18 10.95
CA VAL A 41 14.69 -17.60 9.61
C VAL A 41 15.55 -16.52 8.92
N ALA A 42 16.80 -16.86 8.63
CA ALA A 42 17.71 -15.99 7.88
C ALA A 42 17.19 -15.81 6.45
N VAL A 43 17.01 -14.56 6.05
CA VAL A 43 16.83 -14.16 4.64
C VAL A 43 18.04 -14.71 3.86
N ASP A 44 17.84 -15.46 2.77
CA ASP A 44 18.91 -16.13 2.00
C ASP A 44 19.76 -15.11 1.19
N VAL A 45 20.54 -14.31 1.92
CA VAL A 45 21.39 -13.22 1.41
C VAL A 45 22.82 -13.68 1.08
N ILE A 46 23.17 -14.95 1.33
CA ILE A 46 24.50 -15.52 1.07
C ILE A 46 24.34 -16.82 0.28
N LYS A 47 24.98 -16.92 -0.89
CA LYS A 47 24.86 -18.09 -1.76
C LYS A 47 26.19 -18.46 -2.42
N GLU A 48 26.46 -19.75 -2.61
CA GLU A 48 27.52 -20.24 -3.51
C GLU A 48 27.02 -20.30 -4.95
N THR A 49 27.86 -19.94 -5.92
CA THR A 49 27.50 -19.98 -7.35
C THR A 49 28.48 -20.81 -8.17
N THR A 50 28.11 -21.05 -9.42
CA THR A 50 28.90 -21.76 -10.43
C THR A 50 29.01 -20.93 -11.69
N THR A 51 29.93 -21.27 -12.59
CA THR A 51 29.99 -20.65 -13.93
C THR A 51 28.63 -20.66 -14.64
N ALA A 52 27.88 -21.76 -14.54
CA ALA A 52 26.57 -21.90 -15.20
C ALA A 52 25.48 -21.05 -14.54
N ALA A 53 25.51 -20.91 -13.22
CA ALA A 53 24.50 -20.18 -12.45
C ALA A 53 24.79 -18.67 -12.34
N PHE A 54 26.02 -18.22 -12.63
CA PHE A 54 26.46 -16.83 -12.48
C PHE A 54 25.52 -15.80 -13.13
N ALA A 55 25.00 -16.10 -14.33
CA ALA A 55 24.08 -15.20 -15.02
C ALA A 55 22.77 -14.98 -14.24
N ALA A 56 22.24 -16.02 -13.59
CA ALA A 56 21.04 -15.90 -12.76
C ALA A 56 21.38 -15.28 -11.39
N ASP A 57 22.40 -15.83 -10.73
CA ASP A 57 22.73 -15.51 -9.33
C ASP A 57 23.33 -14.12 -9.16
N VAL A 58 24.01 -13.61 -10.18
CA VAL A 58 24.71 -12.31 -10.12
C VAL A 58 24.12 -11.33 -11.11
N ILE A 59 24.09 -11.65 -12.41
CA ILE A 59 23.71 -10.66 -13.43
C ILE A 59 22.23 -10.30 -13.33
N GLN A 60 21.33 -11.28 -13.29
CA GLN A 60 19.90 -11.03 -13.16
C GLN A 60 19.55 -10.46 -11.77
N GLU A 61 20.13 -11.04 -10.72
CA GLU A 61 19.88 -10.59 -9.34
C GLU A 61 20.37 -9.15 -9.10
N SER A 62 21.48 -8.74 -9.71
CA SER A 62 22.02 -7.37 -9.59
C SER A 62 21.11 -6.27 -10.13
N ARG A 63 20.07 -6.62 -10.91
CA ARG A 63 19.02 -5.69 -11.36
C ARG A 63 17.94 -5.45 -10.29
N ARG A 64 17.89 -6.30 -9.27
CA ARG A 64 16.94 -6.20 -8.14
C ARG A 64 17.60 -5.54 -6.93
N GLN A 65 18.81 -5.98 -6.61
CA GLN A 65 19.60 -5.48 -5.49
C GLN A 65 21.10 -5.66 -5.82
N PRO A 66 22.01 -4.81 -5.29
CA PRO A 66 23.43 -4.98 -5.54
C PRO A 66 23.95 -6.35 -5.07
N VAL A 67 24.78 -6.98 -5.89
CA VAL A 67 25.37 -8.30 -5.60
C VAL A 67 26.87 -8.17 -5.43
N LEU A 68 27.40 -8.60 -4.30
CA LEU A 68 28.83 -8.74 -4.04
C LEU A 68 29.25 -10.15 -4.40
N VAL A 69 30.27 -10.31 -5.25
CA VAL A 69 30.85 -11.61 -5.57
C VAL A 69 32.19 -11.76 -4.87
N ASP A 70 32.30 -12.68 -3.91
CA ASP A 70 33.55 -13.09 -3.26
C ASP A 70 34.22 -14.20 -4.07
N PHE A 71 35.33 -13.85 -4.73
CA PHE A 71 36.17 -14.77 -5.47
C PHE A 71 37.23 -15.36 -4.55
N TRP A 72 37.09 -16.64 -4.25
CA TRP A 72 37.88 -17.33 -3.23
C TRP A 72 38.41 -18.69 -3.73
N ALA A 73 39.31 -19.29 -2.94
CA ALA A 73 39.75 -20.68 -3.13
C ALA A 73 40.13 -21.32 -1.78
N PRO A 74 40.05 -22.65 -1.61
CA PRO A 74 40.30 -23.32 -0.32
C PRO A 74 41.72 -23.16 0.23
N TRP A 75 42.70 -22.98 -0.65
CA TRP A 75 44.11 -22.76 -0.31
C TRP A 75 44.43 -21.30 0.04
N CYS A 76 43.49 -20.37 -0.20
CA CYS A 76 43.69 -18.96 0.08
C CYS A 76 43.55 -18.65 1.58
N GLY A 77 44.69 -18.50 2.26
CA GLY A 77 44.75 -18.12 3.68
C GLY A 77 44.00 -16.82 4.00
N PRO A 78 44.25 -15.71 3.29
CA PRO A 78 43.54 -14.44 3.53
C PRO A 78 42.03 -14.50 3.26
N CYS A 79 41.57 -15.32 2.32
CA CYS A 79 40.14 -15.51 2.04
C CYS A 79 39.40 -16.07 3.26
N LYS A 80 40.02 -17.01 3.99
CA LYS A 80 39.45 -17.58 5.23
C LYS A 80 39.23 -16.55 6.34
N GLN A 81 39.93 -15.42 6.29
CA GLN A 81 39.71 -14.30 7.22
C GLN A 81 38.66 -13.33 6.69
N LEU A 82 38.65 -13.07 5.38
CA LEU A 82 37.76 -12.09 4.76
C LEU A 82 36.31 -12.60 4.64
N THR A 83 36.11 -13.85 4.19
CA THR A 83 34.78 -14.40 3.91
C THR A 83 33.85 -14.34 5.14
N PRO A 84 34.25 -14.73 6.36
CA PRO A 84 33.38 -14.61 7.53
C PRO A 84 33.01 -13.16 7.88
N LEU A 85 33.92 -12.21 7.64
CA LEU A 85 33.66 -10.79 7.86
C LEU A 85 32.67 -10.23 6.83
N LEU A 86 32.77 -10.67 5.56
CA LEU A 86 31.80 -10.35 4.52
C LEU A 86 30.42 -10.91 4.86
N GLU A 87 30.32 -12.20 5.20
CA GLU A 87 29.07 -12.86 5.57
C GLU A 87 28.39 -12.13 6.74
N LYS A 88 29.16 -11.79 7.78
CA LYS A 88 28.67 -11.00 8.92
C LYS A 88 28.16 -9.62 8.50
N ALA A 89 28.93 -8.88 7.71
CA ALA A 89 28.59 -7.52 7.32
C ALA A 89 27.38 -7.46 6.38
N VAL A 90 27.25 -8.43 5.46
CA VAL A 90 26.11 -8.57 4.55
C VAL A 90 24.85 -8.97 5.31
N THR A 91 24.97 -9.89 6.26
CA THR A 91 23.85 -10.26 7.15
C THR A 91 23.37 -9.05 7.96
N ALA A 92 24.30 -8.27 8.54
CA ALA A 92 23.98 -7.04 9.25
C ALA A 92 23.37 -5.95 8.35
N ALA A 93 23.62 -6.00 7.04
CA ALA A 93 23.02 -5.08 6.07
C ALA A 93 21.56 -5.45 5.72
N GLY A 94 21.05 -6.60 6.17
CA GLY A 94 19.62 -6.96 6.11
C GLY A 94 19.05 -7.04 4.70
N GLY A 95 19.83 -7.43 3.69
CA GLY A 95 19.34 -7.51 2.30
C GLY A 95 19.46 -6.20 1.50
N LYS A 96 20.25 -5.22 1.97
CA LYS A 96 20.71 -4.10 1.12
C LYS A 96 21.67 -4.54 0.02
N VAL A 97 22.35 -5.66 0.24
CA VAL A 97 23.24 -6.31 -0.71
C VAL A 97 23.10 -7.82 -0.55
N LYS A 98 23.37 -8.56 -1.62
CA LYS A 98 23.51 -10.02 -1.59
C LYS A 98 24.97 -10.42 -1.72
N LEU A 99 25.41 -11.45 -0.99
CA LEU A 99 26.73 -12.06 -1.16
C LEU A 99 26.61 -13.34 -1.99
N VAL A 100 27.41 -13.40 -3.05
CA VAL A 100 27.59 -14.59 -3.87
C VAL A 100 29.05 -15.01 -3.77
N LYS A 101 29.30 -16.26 -3.48
CA LYS A 101 30.65 -16.81 -3.33
C LYS A 101 30.95 -17.69 -4.53
N MET A 102 32.14 -17.50 -5.10
CA MET A 102 32.58 -18.24 -6.28
C MET A 102 33.97 -18.81 -6.06
N ASN A 103 34.06 -20.14 -5.97
CA ASN A 103 35.34 -20.83 -5.94
C ASN A 103 35.99 -20.76 -7.33
N ILE A 104 37.15 -20.10 -7.42
CA ILE A 104 37.86 -19.94 -8.69
C ILE A 104 38.60 -21.21 -9.14
N ASP A 105 38.86 -22.17 -8.24
CA ASP A 105 39.45 -23.46 -8.62
C ASP A 105 38.45 -24.28 -9.46
N ASP A 106 37.18 -24.27 -9.04
CA ASP A 106 36.10 -25.01 -9.71
C ASP A 106 35.54 -24.25 -10.93
N HIS A 107 35.57 -22.91 -10.88
CA HIS A 107 34.92 -22.01 -11.83
C HIS A 107 35.83 -20.89 -12.37
N PRO A 108 37.01 -21.18 -12.95
CA PRO A 108 38.03 -20.17 -13.25
C PRO A 108 37.64 -19.16 -14.34
N SER A 109 36.71 -19.52 -15.24
CA SER A 109 36.43 -18.75 -16.46
C SER A 109 35.91 -17.34 -16.18
N ILE A 110 35.03 -17.18 -15.19
CA ILE A 110 34.42 -15.89 -14.87
C ILE A 110 35.44 -14.94 -14.24
N ALA A 111 36.27 -15.45 -13.32
CA ALA A 111 37.35 -14.67 -12.72
C ALA A 111 38.34 -14.19 -13.78
N GLY A 112 38.69 -15.05 -14.74
CA GLY A 112 39.54 -14.69 -15.87
C GLY A 112 38.94 -13.62 -16.78
N GLN A 113 37.64 -13.71 -17.09
CA GLN A 113 36.94 -12.70 -17.90
C GLN A 113 36.88 -11.32 -17.23
N LEU A 114 36.78 -11.30 -15.89
CA LEU A 114 36.79 -10.07 -15.09
C LEU A 114 38.21 -9.55 -14.82
N GLY A 115 39.24 -10.21 -15.32
CA GLY A 115 40.64 -9.79 -15.16
C GLY A 115 41.18 -9.98 -13.74
N ILE A 116 40.60 -10.90 -12.94
CA ILE A 116 41.05 -11.16 -11.57
C ILE A 116 42.35 -11.97 -11.62
N GLN A 117 43.44 -11.35 -11.16
CA GLN A 117 44.79 -11.95 -11.17
C GLN A 117 45.26 -12.47 -9.81
N SER A 118 44.57 -12.09 -8.72
CA SER A 118 44.87 -12.56 -7.38
C SER A 118 43.61 -12.59 -6.52
N ILE A 119 43.62 -13.45 -5.50
CA ILE A 119 42.55 -13.61 -4.52
C ILE A 119 43.06 -13.35 -3.10
N PRO A 120 42.20 -12.90 -2.16
CA PRO A 120 40.77 -12.65 -2.32
C PRO A 120 40.47 -11.43 -3.21
N ALA A 121 39.38 -11.50 -3.96
CA ALA A 121 38.85 -10.37 -4.72
C ALA A 121 37.34 -10.31 -4.54
N VAL A 122 36.80 -9.11 -4.32
CA VAL A 122 35.36 -8.89 -4.20
C VAL A 122 34.93 -7.87 -5.24
N ILE A 123 33.99 -8.25 -6.10
CA ILE A 123 33.44 -7.35 -7.13
C ILE A 123 31.95 -7.14 -6.88
N ALA A 124 31.54 -5.88 -6.86
CA ALA A 124 30.15 -5.47 -6.78
C ALA A 124 29.52 -5.37 -8.17
N PHE A 125 28.33 -5.94 -8.32
CA PHE A 125 27.50 -5.87 -9.51
C PHE A 125 26.21 -5.11 -9.22
N ARG A 126 25.81 -4.27 -10.17
CA ARG A 126 24.53 -3.57 -10.21
C ARG A 126 24.06 -3.45 -11.65
N ASP A 127 22.76 -3.65 -11.89
CA ASP A 127 22.14 -3.58 -13.22
C ASP A 127 22.83 -4.47 -14.27
N GLY A 128 23.38 -5.60 -13.83
CA GLY A 128 24.10 -6.56 -14.67
C GLY A 128 25.54 -6.16 -15.01
N GLN A 129 26.09 -5.11 -14.40
CA GLN A 129 27.43 -4.60 -14.68
C GLN A 129 28.29 -4.56 -13.40
N PRO A 130 29.61 -4.78 -13.49
CA PRO A 130 30.51 -4.53 -12.37
C PRO A 130 30.63 -3.02 -12.12
N VAL A 131 30.42 -2.58 -10.87
CA VAL A 131 30.37 -1.16 -10.51
C VAL A 131 31.47 -0.71 -9.54
N ASP A 132 32.01 -1.64 -8.76
CA ASP A 132 33.12 -1.39 -7.83
C ASP A 132 33.75 -2.71 -7.40
N GLY A 133 34.91 -2.66 -6.74
CA GLY A 133 35.54 -3.84 -6.19
C GLY A 133 36.82 -3.57 -5.45
N PHE A 134 37.28 -4.56 -4.70
CA PHE A 134 38.57 -4.50 -4.03
C PHE A 134 39.27 -5.86 -4.11
N MET A 135 40.59 -5.81 -3.96
CA MET A 135 41.47 -6.98 -3.95
C MET A 135 42.27 -7.00 -2.65
N GLY A 136 42.48 -8.20 -2.11
CA GLY A 136 43.13 -8.41 -0.82
C GLY A 136 42.17 -8.37 0.36
N ALA A 137 42.66 -8.78 1.53
CA ALA A 137 41.90 -8.73 2.77
C ALA A 137 41.91 -7.30 3.33
N ILE A 138 40.72 -6.75 3.59
CA ILE A 138 40.54 -5.41 4.16
C ILE A 138 39.88 -5.50 5.55
N PRO A 139 40.06 -4.50 6.44
CA PRO A 139 39.42 -4.47 7.75
C PRO A 139 37.89 -4.43 7.68
N GLU A 140 37.21 -4.95 8.71
CA GLU A 140 35.74 -4.97 8.82
C GLU A 140 35.08 -3.61 8.61
N SER A 141 35.71 -2.52 9.10
CA SER A 141 35.20 -1.16 8.89
C SER A 141 35.20 -0.74 7.42
N GLN A 142 36.19 -1.18 6.63
CA GLN A 142 36.24 -0.92 5.20
C GLN A 142 35.23 -1.77 4.43
N ILE A 143 34.97 -3.01 4.89
CA ILE A 143 33.90 -3.86 4.35
C ILE A 143 32.54 -3.17 4.56
N ALA A 144 32.27 -2.68 5.76
CA ALA A 144 31.03 -1.97 6.06
C ALA A 144 30.88 -0.70 5.20
N ALA A 145 31.96 0.08 5.05
CA ALA A 145 31.96 1.27 4.18
C ALA A 145 31.73 0.92 2.70
N PHE A 146 32.33 -0.17 2.22
CA PHE A 146 32.12 -0.67 0.86
C PHE A 146 30.67 -1.12 0.65
N ILE A 147 30.09 -1.88 1.58
CA ILE A 147 28.68 -2.29 1.55
C ILE A 147 27.76 -1.07 1.58
N GLN A 148 28.06 -0.03 2.37
CA GLN A 148 27.25 1.20 2.35
C GLN A 148 27.34 1.93 1.01
N LYS A 149 28.55 2.05 0.45
CA LYS A 149 28.78 2.69 -0.86
C LYS A 149 28.03 1.95 -1.97
N VAL A 150 28.14 0.63 -2.00
CA VAL A 150 27.55 -0.24 -3.02
C VAL A 150 26.05 -0.50 -2.78
N GLY A 151 25.59 -0.49 -1.53
CA GLY A 151 24.18 -0.59 -1.18
C GLY A 151 23.40 0.67 -1.55
N GLY A 152 24.05 1.84 -1.57
CA GLY A 152 23.42 3.13 -1.89
C GLY A 152 22.26 3.51 -0.96
N LYS A 153 21.61 4.64 -1.24
CA LYS A 153 20.32 5.05 -0.64
C LYS A 153 19.10 4.41 -1.33
N GLY A 154 19.32 3.34 -2.10
CA GLY A 154 18.34 2.78 -3.02
C GLY A 154 18.13 1.29 -2.80
N ASN A 155 16.91 0.97 -2.39
CA ASN A 155 16.23 -0.32 -2.55
C ASN A 155 16.80 -1.51 -1.77
N GLY A 156 16.49 -1.55 -0.48
CA GLY A 156 16.37 -2.81 0.26
C GLY A 156 15.16 -3.61 -0.21
N ALA A 157 15.14 -4.02 -1.48
CA ALA A 157 14.01 -4.67 -2.14
C ALA A 157 13.39 -5.85 -1.34
N PRO A 158 14.16 -6.67 -0.60
CA PRO A 158 13.58 -7.67 0.30
C PRO A 158 12.82 -7.05 1.48
N GLN A 159 13.42 -6.07 2.18
CA GLN A 159 12.78 -5.36 3.30
C GLN A 159 11.57 -4.52 2.88
N VAL A 160 11.63 -3.85 1.73
CA VAL A 160 10.51 -3.05 1.22
C VAL A 160 9.36 -3.96 0.79
N ALA A 161 9.63 -5.08 0.12
CA ALA A 161 8.59 -6.03 -0.27
C ALA A 161 7.92 -6.68 0.96
N GLU A 162 8.69 -7.07 1.97
CA GLU A 162 8.16 -7.60 3.23
C GLU A 162 7.36 -6.54 4.00
N ALA A 163 7.84 -5.31 4.07
CA ALA A 163 7.12 -4.21 4.69
C ALA A 163 5.81 -3.88 3.95
N LEU A 164 5.80 -3.91 2.61
CA LEU A 164 4.58 -3.73 1.82
C LEU A 164 3.56 -4.85 2.08
N ALA A 165 4.02 -6.09 2.21
CA ALA A 165 3.16 -7.21 2.58
C ALA A 165 2.57 -7.04 3.98
N ALA A 166 3.39 -6.64 4.97
CA ALA A 166 2.95 -6.36 6.33
C ALA A 166 1.93 -5.21 6.40
N ALA A 167 2.14 -4.14 5.63
CA ALA A 167 1.19 -3.03 5.53
C ALA A 167 -0.16 -3.48 4.91
N ALA A 168 -0.11 -4.35 3.88
CA ALA A 168 -1.31 -4.92 3.29
C ALA A 168 -2.07 -5.82 4.26
N GLU A 169 -1.38 -6.63 5.06
CA GLU A 169 -1.98 -7.46 6.11
C GLU A 169 -2.60 -6.62 7.22
N ALA A 170 -1.90 -5.62 7.73
CA ALA A 170 -2.42 -4.70 8.74
C ALA A 170 -3.71 -4.01 8.26
N ARG A 171 -3.71 -3.56 7.00
CA ARG A 171 -4.89 -2.97 6.37
C ARG A 171 -6.04 -3.98 6.24
N ALA A 172 -5.76 -5.22 5.82
CA ALA A 172 -6.77 -6.27 5.73
C ALA A 172 -7.37 -6.63 7.10
N ALA A 173 -6.59 -6.49 8.18
CA ALA A 173 -7.04 -6.65 9.55
C ALA A 173 -7.81 -5.43 10.10
N GLY A 174 -7.93 -4.34 9.34
CA GLY A 174 -8.55 -3.08 9.76
C GLY A 174 -7.66 -2.21 10.66
N ASP A 175 -6.39 -2.58 10.83
CA ASP A 175 -5.42 -1.78 11.58
C ASP A 175 -4.78 -0.72 10.66
N VAL A 176 -5.56 0.36 10.47
CA VAL A 176 -5.21 1.51 9.62
C VAL A 176 -3.95 2.21 10.13
N GLN A 177 -3.77 2.32 11.45
CA GLN A 177 -2.64 3.03 12.04
C GLN A 177 -1.33 2.29 11.78
N THR A 178 -1.29 0.98 12.06
CA THR A 178 -0.11 0.16 11.79
C THR A 178 0.24 0.17 10.30
N ALA A 179 -0.76 0.11 9.41
CA ALA A 179 -0.53 0.19 7.98
C ALA A 179 0.10 1.54 7.56
N ALA A 180 -0.39 2.66 8.10
CA ALA A 180 0.16 3.98 7.84
C ALA A 180 1.62 4.09 8.32
N ASP A 181 1.91 3.66 9.55
CA ASP A 181 3.25 3.70 10.14
C ASP A 181 4.25 2.88 9.30
N ILE A 182 3.83 1.73 8.76
CA ILE A 182 4.68 0.91 7.88
C ILE A 182 4.92 1.61 6.53
N TYR A 183 3.89 2.19 5.91
CA TYR A 183 4.08 2.94 4.67
C TYR A 183 5.00 4.14 4.86
N ASP A 184 4.87 4.89 5.95
CA ASP A 184 5.78 5.99 6.26
C ASP A 184 7.23 5.50 6.45
N ALA A 185 7.45 4.41 7.19
CA ALA A 185 8.77 3.81 7.35
C ALA A 185 9.38 3.35 6.00
N ILE A 186 8.56 2.84 5.08
CA ILE A 186 9.00 2.50 3.72
C ILE A 186 9.43 3.78 2.99
N LEU A 187 8.63 4.84 3.05
CA LEU A 187 8.90 6.10 2.35
C LEU A 187 10.09 6.87 2.94
N GLU A 188 10.41 6.71 4.21
CA GLU A 188 11.66 7.25 4.80
C GLU A 188 12.90 6.60 4.18
N GLN A 189 12.85 5.30 3.90
CA GLN A 189 13.97 4.54 3.36
C GLN A 189 14.04 4.58 1.83
N ALA A 190 12.87 4.54 1.19
CA ALA A 190 12.69 4.51 -0.26
C ALA A 190 11.53 5.46 -0.64
N PRO A 191 11.81 6.79 -0.71
CA PRO A 191 10.79 7.83 -0.92
C PRO A 191 9.99 7.71 -2.22
N GLU A 192 10.53 6.99 -3.20
CA GLU A 192 9.95 6.82 -4.54
C GLU A 192 9.20 5.49 -4.71
N THR A 193 8.90 4.78 -3.62
CA THR A 193 8.19 3.49 -3.64
C THR A 193 6.71 3.71 -3.97
N ILE A 194 6.34 3.38 -5.21
CA ILE A 194 5.01 3.65 -5.78
C ILE A 194 3.88 3.01 -4.98
N GLU A 195 4.08 1.76 -4.55
CA GLU A 195 3.11 0.98 -3.78
C GLU A 195 2.85 1.63 -2.41
N ALA A 196 3.89 2.14 -1.75
CA ALA A 196 3.76 2.82 -0.46
C ALA A 196 3.11 4.20 -0.61
N ILE A 197 3.45 4.96 -1.66
CA ILE A 197 2.80 6.24 -1.98
C ILE A 197 1.29 6.03 -2.20
N ALA A 198 0.93 5.05 -3.04
CA ALA A 198 -0.46 4.74 -3.33
C ALA A 198 -1.20 4.22 -2.09
N GLY A 199 -0.57 3.33 -1.32
CA GLY A 199 -1.15 2.75 -0.10
C GLY A 199 -1.44 3.79 0.98
N LEU A 200 -0.46 4.66 1.29
CA LEU A 200 -0.65 5.75 2.27
C LEU A 200 -1.67 6.78 1.77
N GLY A 201 -1.60 7.18 0.50
CA GLY A 201 -2.57 8.10 -0.08
C GLY A 201 -3.99 7.56 -0.02
N ASP A 202 -4.18 6.26 -0.22
CA ASP A 202 -5.50 5.63 -0.12
C ASP A 202 -6.00 5.56 1.33
N LEU A 203 -5.14 5.31 2.32
CA LEU A 203 -5.51 5.39 3.74
C LEU A 203 -5.95 6.81 4.14
N LEU A 204 -5.19 7.83 3.73
CA LEU A 204 -5.53 9.23 4.01
C LEU A 204 -6.86 9.61 3.37
N PHE A 205 -7.06 9.22 2.11
CA PHE A 205 -8.30 9.48 1.41
C PHE A 205 -9.50 8.81 2.07
N GLU A 206 -9.36 7.55 2.52
CA GLU A 206 -10.41 6.84 3.26
C GLU A 206 -10.69 7.44 4.65
N ALA A 207 -9.68 8.05 5.27
CA ALA A 207 -9.84 8.82 6.50
C ALA A 207 -10.51 10.20 6.27
N GLY A 208 -10.82 10.56 5.02
CA GLY A 208 -11.44 11.84 4.64
C GLY A 208 -10.44 12.97 4.40
N ASP A 209 -9.14 12.70 4.46
CA ASP A 209 -8.07 13.67 4.20
C ASP A 209 -7.65 13.63 2.72
N ALA A 210 -8.47 14.25 1.87
CA ALA A 210 -8.21 14.34 0.44
C ALA A 210 -6.95 15.18 0.11
N GLU A 211 -6.69 16.24 0.88
CA GLU A 211 -5.53 17.12 0.69
C GLU A 211 -4.22 16.40 1.05
N GLY A 212 -4.22 15.64 2.15
CA GLY A 212 -3.11 14.77 2.52
C GLY A 212 -2.84 13.70 1.46
N ALA A 213 -3.89 13.07 0.92
CA ALA A 213 -3.77 12.09 -0.16
C ALA A 213 -3.12 12.68 -1.42
N GLU A 214 -3.51 13.90 -1.83
CA GLU A 214 -2.87 14.60 -2.95
C GLU A 214 -1.40 14.94 -2.67
N THR A 215 -1.10 15.38 -1.44
CA THR A 215 0.27 15.70 -1.01
C THR A 215 1.18 14.48 -1.08
N VAL A 216 0.68 13.31 -0.69
CA VAL A 216 1.43 12.05 -0.80
C VAL A 216 1.61 11.65 -2.27
N LEU A 217 0.56 11.72 -3.09
CA LEU A 217 0.63 11.43 -4.53
C LEU A 217 1.66 12.32 -5.27
N ALA A 218 1.83 13.57 -4.85
CA ALA A 218 2.80 14.50 -5.43
C ALA A 218 4.27 14.11 -5.18
N ARG A 219 4.54 13.17 -4.25
CA ARG A 219 5.88 12.62 -4.01
C ARG A 219 6.33 11.63 -5.08
N ALA A 220 5.41 11.15 -5.94
CA ALA A 220 5.71 10.18 -6.96
C ALA A 220 6.67 10.75 -8.02
N PRO A 221 7.67 9.97 -8.50
CA PRO A 221 8.55 10.40 -9.58
C PRO A 221 7.77 10.66 -10.87
N GLU A 222 8.10 11.74 -11.59
CA GLU A 222 7.45 12.08 -12.86
C GLU A 222 7.46 10.94 -13.88
N ALA A 223 8.54 10.15 -13.92
CA ALA A 223 8.67 9.00 -14.82
C ALA A 223 7.68 7.85 -14.52
N LYS A 224 7.08 7.83 -13.32
CA LYS A 224 6.19 6.77 -12.85
C LYS A 224 4.82 7.30 -12.38
N LYS A 225 4.48 8.54 -12.70
CA LYS A 225 3.21 9.16 -12.27
C LYS A 225 1.97 8.38 -12.69
N ASP A 226 2.04 7.70 -13.83
CA ASP A 226 0.94 6.92 -14.41
C ASP A 226 0.97 5.44 -14.00
N ALA A 227 1.79 5.08 -13.02
CA ALA A 227 1.84 3.72 -12.51
C ALA A 227 0.44 3.27 -12.03
N PRO A 228 0.03 2.01 -12.29
CA PRO A 228 -1.35 1.56 -12.02
C PRO A 228 -1.87 1.84 -10.60
N PRO A 229 -1.08 1.66 -9.52
CA PRO A 229 -1.55 1.96 -8.17
C PRO A 229 -1.90 3.44 -7.96
N LEU A 230 -1.10 4.36 -8.50
CA LEU A 230 -1.35 5.81 -8.38
C LEU A 230 -2.51 6.25 -9.26
N ALA A 231 -2.62 5.68 -10.46
CA ALA A 231 -3.74 5.94 -11.37
C ALA A 231 -5.08 5.50 -10.74
N ALA A 232 -5.10 4.34 -10.08
CA ALA A 232 -6.29 3.84 -9.38
C ALA A 232 -6.74 4.78 -8.25
N LEU A 233 -5.80 5.25 -7.42
CA LEU A 233 -6.12 6.21 -6.35
C LEU A 233 -6.65 7.53 -6.91
N ARG A 234 -6.00 8.11 -7.94
CA ARG A 234 -6.50 9.33 -8.59
C ARG A 234 -7.89 9.16 -9.17
N ALA A 235 -8.17 8.02 -9.79
CA ALA A 235 -9.50 7.71 -10.33
C ALA A 235 -10.55 7.62 -9.20
N LYS A 236 -10.22 6.97 -8.07
CA LYS A 236 -11.09 6.90 -6.89
C LYS A 236 -11.40 8.30 -6.34
N MET A 237 -10.38 9.14 -6.19
CA MET A 237 -10.53 10.52 -5.72
C MET A 237 -11.36 11.36 -6.69
N ALA A 238 -11.10 11.27 -8.00
CA ALA A 238 -11.85 11.98 -9.02
C ALA A 238 -13.33 11.56 -9.06
N LEU A 239 -13.62 10.26 -8.91
CA LEU A 239 -14.99 9.76 -8.85
C LEU A 239 -15.73 10.28 -7.60
N ALA A 240 -15.06 10.27 -6.45
CA ALA A 240 -15.62 10.83 -5.22
C ALA A 240 -15.86 12.34 -5.33
N ALA A 241 -14.94 13.08 -5.96
CA ALA A 241 -15.10 14.50 -6.23
C ALA A 241 -16.27 14.76 -7.20
N GLN A 242 -16.46 13.93 -8.23
CA GLN A 242 -17.62 14.02 -9.11
C GLN A 242 -18.92 13.75 -8.36
N ALA A 243 -18.96 12.73 -7.50
CA ALA A 243 -20.11 12.44 -6.65
C ALA A 243 -20.39 13.59 -5.67
N ALA A 244 -19.37 14.22 -5.11
CA ALA A 244 -19.50 15.40 -4.25
C ALA A 244 -19.92 16.66 -5.03
N ALA A 245 -19.50 16.81 -6.29
CA ALA A 245 -19.86 17.93 -7.16
C ALA A 245 -21.32 17.87 -7.66
N LEU A 246 -21.94 16.68 -7.61
CA LEU A 246 -23.39 16.54 -7.68
C LEU A 246 -24.08 17.08 -6.41
N GLY A 247 -23.33 17.60 -5.45
CA GLY A 247 -23.78 18.17 -4.18
C GLY A 247 -24.29 17.12 -3.19
N ASN A 248 -24.45 17.51 -1.93
CA ASN A 248 -25.10 16.68 -0.91
C ASN A 248 -26.54 17.19 -0.69
N PRO A 249 -27.56 16.57 -1.30
CA PRO A 249 -28.96 16.95 -1.09
C PRO A 249 -29.33 17.02 0.39
N ALA A 250 -28.85 16.07 1.21
CA ALA A 250 -29.20 15.97 2.62
C ALA A 250 -28.66 17.16 3.44
N GLU A 251 -27.49 17.69 3.08
CA GLU A 251 -26.94 18.88 3.73
C GLU A 251 -27.75 20.12 3.39
N LEU A 252 -28.14 20.27 2.12
CA LEU A 252 -28.97 21.40 1.68
C LEU A 252 -30.38 21.32 2.28
N GLU A 253 -30.95 20.12 2.37
CA GLU A 253 -32.22 19.88 3.06
C GLU A 253 -32.14 20.21 4.55
N ARG A 254 -31.04 19.84 5.22
CA ARG A 254 -30.81 20.23 6.63
C ARG A 254 -30.73 21.75 6.78
N ARG A 255 -29.94 22.43 5.94
CA ARG A 255 -29.86 23.90 5.92
C ARG A 255 -31.22 24.54 5.70
N LEU A 256 -32.05 23.98 4.83
CA LEU A 256 -33.42 24.46 4.57
C LEU A 256 -34.40 24.15 5.70
N ALA A 257 -34.19 23.07 6.45
CA ALA A 257 -34.98 22.76 7.64
C ALA A 257 -34.66 23.73 8.78
N GLU A 258 -33.39 24.11 8.95
CA GLU A 258 -32.94 25.11 9.94
C GLU A 258 -33.29 26.54 9.53
N ASN A 259 -33.13 26.87 8.24
CA ASN A 259 -33.42 28.17 7.66
C ASN A 259 -34.22 28.03 6.35
N PRO A 260 -35.56 28.03 6.42
CA PRO A 260 -36.42 27.98 5.23
C PRO A 260 -36.26 29.19 4.29
N GLY A 261 -35.54 30.24 4.69
CA GLY A 261 -35.22 31.42 3.89
C GLY A 261 -33.88 31.34 3.15
N ASP A 262 -33.14 30.24 3.25
CA ASP A 262 -31.87 30.07 2.52
C ASP A 262 -32.13 29.81 1.02
N HIS A 263 -32.30 30.90 0.26
CA HIS A 263 -32.54 30.84 -1.19
C HIS A 263 -31.37 30.23 -1.95
N GLN A 264 -30.14 30.41 -1.48
CA GLN A 264 -28.94 29.82 -2.09
C GLN A 264 -28.98 28.29 -1.97
N ALA A 265 -29.23 27.76 -0.77
CA ALA A 265 -29.33 26.32 -0.56
C ALA A 265 -30.48 25.69 -1.38
N ARG A 266 -31.62 26.39 -1.50
CA ARG A 266 -32.75 25.98 -2.36
C ARG A 266 -32.38 25.94 -3.83
N PHE A 267 -31.61 26.92 -4.30
CA PHE A 267 -31.16 26.98 -5.69
C PHE A 267 -30.20 25.84 -6.01
N GLU A 268 -29.19 25.63 -5.15
CA GLU A 268 -28.25 24.52 -5.25
C GLU A 268 -28.98 23.16 -5.26
N LEU A 269 -29.94 22.97 -4.35
CA LEU A 269 -30.73 21.74 -4.28
C LEU A 269 -31.52 21.51 -5.56
N ALA A 270 -32.11 22.56 -6.13
CA ALA A 270 -32.82 22.46 -7.41
C ALA A 270 -31.91 22.02 -8.56
N MET A 271 -30.66 22.50 -8.61
CA MET A 271 -29.70 22.10 -9.63
C MET A 271 -29.34 20.61 -9.53
N ILE A 272 -29.16 20.12 -8.30
CA ILE A 272 -28.86 18.71 -8.02
C ILE A 272 -30.04 17.82 -8.39
N GLN A 273 -31.24 18.18 -7.96
CA GLN A 273 -32.47 17.45 -8.27
C GLN A 273 -32.69 17.37 -9.78
N ASN A 274 -32.44 18.46 -10.51
CA ASN A 274 -32.49 18.44 -11.98
C ASN A 274 -31.45 17.48 -12.58
N ALA A 275 -30.22 17.48 -12.09
CA ALA A 275 -29.17 16.56 -12.54
C ALA A 275 -29.54 15.09 -12.28
N ASN A 276 -30.26 14.81 -11.20
CA ASN A 276 -30.75 13.48 -10.83
C ASN A 276 -32.07 13.09 -11.54
N GLY A 277 -32.63 13.96 -12.38
CA GLY A 277 -33.89 13.70 -13.09
C GLY A 277 -35.17 14.02 -12.30
N GLU A 278 -35.05 14.58 -11.09
CA GLU A 278 -36.16 14.97 -10.21
C GLU A 278 -36.74 16.34 -10.60
N ARG A 279 -37.18 16.47 -11.85
CA ARG A 279 -37.56 17.75 -12.50
C ARG A 279 -38.64 18.54 -11.74
N MET A 280 -39.65 17.84 -11.22
CA MET A 280 -40.75 18.46 -10.46
C MET A 280 -40.23 19.09 -9.16
N ALA A 281 -39.40 18.38 -8.40
CA ALA A 281 -38.83 18.88 -7.15
C ALA A 281 -37.89 20.07 -7.41
N ALA A 282 -37.07 19.98 -8.46
CA ALA A 282 -36.19 21.06 -8.90
C ALA A 282 -36.98 22.33 -9.23
N ALA A 283 -38.05 22.21 -10.02
CA ALA A 283 -38.90 23.34 -10.37
C ALA A 283 -39.61 23.93 -9.15
N ASP A 284 -40.09 23.11 -8.23
CA ASP A 284 -40.77 23.58 -7.01
C ASP A 284 -39.83 24.35 -6.08
N ASN A 285 -38.56 23.94 -5.95
CA ASN A 285 -37.55 24.68 -5.19
C ASN A 285 -37.27 26.07 -5.78
N LEU A 286 -37.12 26.18 -7.11
CA LEU A 286 -36.94 27.48 -7.77
C LEU A 286 -38.19 28.37 -7.69
N LEU A 287 -39.39 27.79 -7.83
CA LEU A 287 -40.65 28.52 -7.66
C LEU A 287 -40.82 29.04 -6.23
N ALA A 288 -40.35 28.29 -5.23
CA ALA A 288 -40.36 28.73 -3.84
C ALA A 288 -39.46 29.96 -3.62
N ILE A 289 -38.31 30.05 -4.31
CA ILE A 289 -37.48 31.26 -4.31
C ILE A 289 -38.26 32.41 -4.95
N VAL A 290 -38.77 32.24 -6.18
CA VAL A 290 -39.51 33.29 -6.91
C VAL A 290 -40.72 33.81 -6.13
N LYS A 291 -41.40 32.94 -5.38
CA LYS A 291 -42.53 33.33 -4.51
C LYS A 291 -42.08 34.20 -3.33
N ALA A 292 -40.91 33.94 -2.77
CA ALA A 292 -40.40 34.64 -1.59
C ALA A 292 -39.65 35.93 -1.94
N ASP A 293 -38.77 35.86 -2.94
CA ASP A 293 -37.99 36.99 -3.46
C ASP A 293 -37.84 36.83 -4.99
N ARG A 294 -38.62 37.62 -5.73
CA ARG A 294 -38.64 37.59 -7.20
C ARG A 294 -37.31 38.03 -7.82
N SER A 295 -36.62 38.97 -7.16
CA SER A 295 -35.38 39.60 -7.63
C SER A 295 -34.11 38.91 -7.16
N TRP A 296 -34.23 37.83 -6.37
CA TRP A 296 -33.10 37.12 -5.80
C TRP A 296 -32.06 36.77 -6.87
N ASN A 297 -30.82 37.20 -6.64
CA ASN A 297 -29.68 37.00 -7.54
C ASN A 297 -29.95 37.42 -8.99
N ASP A 298 -30.42 38.65 -9.19
CA ASP A 298 -30.76 39.24 -10.50
C ASP A 298 -31.75 38.38 -11.30
N ASP A 299 -32.87 38.02 -10.65
CA ASP A 299 -33.87 37.07 -11.17
C ASP A 299 -33.32 35.64 -11.42
N GLY A 300 -32.22 35.25 -10.76
CA GLY A 300 -31.49 34.02 -11.01
C GLY A 300 -32.37 32.75 -10.95
N ALA A 301 -33.29 32.69 -9.98
CA ALA A 301 -34.22 31.56 -9.87
C ALA A 301 -35.21 31.46 -11.04
N LYS A 302 -35.73 32.60 -11.53
CA LYS A 302 -36.62 32.66 -12.70
C LYS A 302 -35.85 32.27 -13.96
N THR A 303 -34.66 32.82 -14.14
CA THR A 303 -33.80 32.53 -15.30
C THR A 303 -33.45 31.05 -15.37
N GLN A 304 -33.08 30.43 -14.26
CA GLN A 304 -32.79 29.00 -14.20
C GLN A 304 -34.01 28.13 -14.52
N LEU A 305 -35.19 28.53 -14.02
CA LEU A 305 -36.44 27.82 -14.29
C LEU A 305 -36.80 27.84 -15.79
N LEU A 306 -36.54 28.96 -16.48
CA LEU A 306 -36.73 29.06 -17.92
C LEU A 306 -35.74 28.16 -18.69
N GLN A 307 -34.48 28.09 -18.27
CA GLN A 307 -33.49 27.19 -18.84
C GLN A 307 -33.89 25.71 -18.67
N PHE A 308 -34.43 25.35 -17.51
CA PHE A 308 -34.99 24.01 -17.28
C PHE A 308 -36.12 23.68 -18.25
N PHE A 309 -37.03 24.63 -18.52
CA PHE A 309 -38.10 24.41 -19.48
C PHE A 309 -37.59 24.17 -20.90
N GLU A 310 -36.57 24.92 -21.32
CA GLU A 310 -35.92 24.72 -22.62
C GLU A 310 -35.26 23.35 -22.71
N ALA A 311 -34.57 22.92 -21.65
CA ALA A 311 -33.87 21.64 -21.60
C ALA A 311 -34.82 20.43 -21.54
N TRP A 312 -35.91 20.50 -20.79
CA TRP A 312 -36.88 19.41 -20.65
C TRP A 312 -37.85 19.33 -21.82
N GLY A 313 -38.10 20.46 -22.49
CA GLY A 313 -39.02 20.59 -23.60
C GLY A 313 -40.39 21.12 -23.20
N MET A 314 -41.03 21.85 -24.12
CA MET A 314 -42.27 22.61 -23.83
C MET A 314 -43.50 21.75 -23.49
N THR A 315 -43.47 20.46 -23.80
CA THR A 315 -44.54 19.50 -23.55
C THR A 315 -44.26 18.58 -22.35
N ASP A 316 -43.12 18.74 -21.67
CA ASP A 316 -42.79 17.99 -20.46
C ASP A 316 -43.78 18.33 -19.33
N GLU A 317 -44.16 17.32 -18.55
CA GLU A 317 -45.15 17.48 -17.47
C GLU A 317 -44.70 18.47 -16.40
N ALA A 318 -43.43 18.44 -16.01
CA ALA A 318 -42.86 19.36 -15.04
C ALA A 318 -42.81 20.79 -15.60
N THR A 319 -42.45 20.95 -16.87
CA THR A 319 -42.53 22.25 -17.56
C THR A 319 -43.94 22.82 -17.56
N LEU A 320 -44.96 22.02 -17.91
CA LEU A 320 -46.36 22.48 -17.95
C LEU A 320 -46.89 22.84 -16.55
N ALA A 321 -46.57 22.05 -15.53
CA ALA A 321 -46.97 22.32 -14.15
C ALA A 321 -46.30 23.60 -13.61
N ALA A 322 -44.98 23.70 -13.78
CA ALA A 322 -44.20 24.82 -13.25
C ALA A 322 -44.51 26.15 -13.97
N ARG A 323 -44.75 26.14 -15.29
CA ARG A 323 -45.18 27.35 -16.03
C ARG A 323 -46.49 27.93 -15.51
N ARG A 324 -47.48 27.09 -15.22
CA ARG A 324 -48.76 27.53 -14.63
C ARG A 324 -48.54 28.20 -13.28
N LYS A 325 -47.74 27.58 -12.41
CA LYS A 325 -47.38 28.14 -11.09
C LYS A 325 -46.62 29.46 -11.25
N LEU A 326 -45.59 29.53 -12.11
CA LEU A 326 -44.82 30.75 -12.36
C LEU A 326 -45.71 31.89 -12.85
N SER A 327 -46.61 31.63 -13.82
CA SER A 327 -47.53 32.63 -14.33
C SER A 327 -48.43 33.19 -13.21
N SER A 328 -48.98 32.33 -12.35
CA SER A 328 -49.78 32.80 -11.21
C SER A 328 -48.97 33.65 -10.24
N LEU A 329 -47.69 33.31 -10.01
CA LEU A 329 -46.79 34.04 -9.11
C LEU A 329 -46.35 35.38 -9.67
N LEU A 330 -46.30 35.58 -10.99
CA LEU A 330 -45.85 36.83 -11.61
C LEU A 330 -47.00 37.82 -11.86
N PHE A 331 -48.23 37.32 -12.05
CA PHE A 331 -49.40 38.12 -12.38
C PHE A 331 -50.46 38.18 -11.26
N SER A 332 -50.13 37.68 -10.07
CA SER A 332 -50.82 38.01 -8.80
C SER A 332 -50.07 39.13 -8.07
#